data_AF-A0AAV4BJT5-F1
#
_entry.id   AF-A0AAV4BJT5-F1
#
_cell.length_a   1.000
_cell.length_b   1.000
_cell.length_c   1.000
_cell.angle_alpha   90.00
_cell.angle_beta   90.00
_cell.angle_gamma   90.00
#
_symmetry.space_group_name_H-M   'P 1'
#
loop_
_entity.id
_entity.type
_entity.pdbx_description
1 polymer ?
#
loop_
_entity_poly.entity_id
_entity_poly.type
_entity_poly.pdbx_seq_one_letter_code
_entity_poly.pdbx_strand_id
1 'polypeptide(L)'
;MCIHMGLDKKPMLHDYWTRHPVLHSSFAPKVMVRERFLSILAFLHINDNDSFVPHGQPDYDPIQKIRPFVDYLNAKFKEVYQPQREVCIDEAMIPFKGH
;
A
#
# COMPACT_ATOMS: atom_id res chain seq x y z
N MET A 1 11.18 1.52 -3.16
CA MET A 1 10.86 2.63 -2.23
C MET A 1 10.11 2.13 -1.00
N CYS A 2 8.89 1.61 -1.12
CA CYS A 2 8.08 1.21 0.04
C CYS A 2 8.75 0.16 0.95
N ILE A 3 9.42 -0.85 0.39
CA ILE A 3 10.18 -1.85 1.19
C ILE A 3 11.29 -1.17 2.00
N HIS A 4 12.06 -0.26 1.38
CA HIS A 4 13.10 0.49 2.09
C HIS A 4 12.52 1.36 3.21
N MET A 5 11.40 2.04 2.96
CA MET A 5 10.70 2.86 3.95
C MET A 5 10.12 2.04 5.12
N GLY A 6 9.80 0.77 4.88
CA GLY A 6 9.40 -0.17 5.94
C GLY A 6 10.57 -0.56 6.85
N LEU A 7 11.79 -0.66 6.30
CA LEU A 7 13.00 -1.08 7.01
C LEU A 7 13.71 0.10 7.72
N ASP A 8 13.84 1.24 7.05
CA ASP A 8 14.50 2.45 7.56
C ASP A 8 13.49 3.59 7.67
N LYS A 9 12.73 3.60 8.76
CA LYS A 9 11.65 4.59 8.98
C LYS A 9 12.23 5.97 9.28
N LYS A 10 11.95 6.94 8.42
CA LYS A 10 12.24 8.37 8.65
C LYS A 10 11.05 9.12 9.26
N PRO A 11 11.30 10.24 9.97
CA PRO A 11 10.23 11.03 10.60
C PRO A 11 9.19 11.55 9.60
N MET A 12 9.63 12.05 8.45
CA MET A 12 8.76 12.55 7.39
C MET A 12 9.09 11.90 6.04
N LEU A 13 8.10 11.88 5.13
CA LEU A 13 8.26 11.23 3.82
C LEU A 13 9.34 11.89 2.95
N HIS A 14 9.53 13.21 3.06
CA HIS A 14 10.54 13.90 2.27
C HIS A 14 11.97 13.68 2.82
N ASP A 15 12.12 13.22 4.07
CA ASP A 15 13.42 12.97 4.69
C ASP A 15 14.19 11.85 4.01
N TYR A 16 13.51 10.95 3.28
CA TYR A 16 14.19 9.93 2.48
C TYR A 16 15.08 10.53 1.38
N TRP A 17 14.88 11.79 1.00
CA TRP A 17 15.71 12.51 0.03
C TRP A 17 16.54 13.65 0.65
N THR A 18 16.58 13.75 1.98
CA THR A 18 17.35 14.80 2.65
C THR A 18 18.85 14.57 2.53
N ARG A 19 19.61 15.67 2.50
CA ARG A 19 21.08 15.65 2.62
C ARG A 19 21.54 15.87 4.07
N HIS A 20 20.60 16.02 5.01
CA HIS A 20 20.95 16.22 6.42
C HIS A 20 21.71 14.99 6.96
N PRO A 21 22.92 15.15 7.52
CA PRO A 21 23.81 14.02 7.85
C PRO A 21 23.18 12.94 8.74
N VAL A 22 22.33 13.34 9.68
CA VAL A 22 21.67 12.43 10.64
C VAL A 22 20.61 11.54 9.98
N LEU A 23 19.93 12.04 8.95
CA LEU A 23 18.78 11.37 8.34
C LEU A 23 19.12 10.80 6.95
N HIS A 24 20.25 11.20 6.37
CA HIS A 24 20.63 10.87 5.02
C HIS A 24 20.69 9.35 4.79
N SER A 25 19.94 8.90 3.79
CA SER A 25 20.00 7.55 3.22
C SER A 25 20.37 7.64 1.75
N SER A 26 21.40 6.92 1.33
CA SER A 26 21.83 6.95 -0.08
C SER A 26 20.89 6.17 -1.01
N PHE A 27 19.95 5.39 -0.49
CA PHE A 27 19.13 4.48 -1.28
C PHE A 27 18.07 5.22 -2.09
N ALA A 28 17.20 5.98 -1.42
CA ALA A 28 16.04 6.62 -2.05
C ALA A 28 16.42 7.56 -3.22
N PRO A 29 17.41 8.47 -3.09
CA PRO A 29 17.84 9.34 -4.18
C PRO A 29 18.43 8.60 -5.38
N LYS A 30 19.04 7.42 -5.17
CA LYS A 30 19.60 6.60 -6.26
C LYS A 30 18.53 5.87 -7.06
N VAL A 31 17.38 5.57 -6.44
CA VAL A 31 16.30 4.82 -7.09
C VAL A 31 15.40 5.73 -7.91
N MET A 32 14.95 6.85 -7.34
CA MET A 32 14.16 7.86 -8.06
C MET A 32 14.17 9.20 -7.34
N VAL A 33 13.95 10.28 -8.08
CA VAL A 33 13.75 11.62 -7.51
C VAL A 33 12.44 11.69 -6.71
N ARG A 34 12.42 12.56 -5.69
CA ARG A 34 11.31 12.71 -4.75
C ARG A 34 9.99 13.02 -5.46
N GLU A 35 10.02 13.96 -6.38
CA GLU A 35 8.85 14.45 -7.12
C GLU A 35 8.18 13.31 -7.89
N ARG A 36 8.98 12.44 -8.53
CA ARG A 36 8.48 11.27 -9.24
C ARG A 36 7.77 10.30 -8.30
N PHE A 37 8.34 10.04 -7.12
CA PHE A 37 7.71 9.18 -6.13
C PHE A 37 6.37 9.77 -5.65
N LEU A 38 6.34 11.06 -5.33
CA LEU A 38 5.12 11.75 -4.89
C LEU A 38 4.03 11.76 -5.96
N SER A 39 4.39 11.96 -7.24
CA SER A 39 3.43 11.87 -8.34
C SER A 39 2.85 10.45 -8.45
N ILE A 40 3.69 9.41 -8.41
CA ILE A 40 3.19 8.03 -8.42
C ILE A 40 2.28 7.76 -7.23
N LEU A 41 2.67 8.21 -6.03
CA LEU A 41 1.88 8.03 -4.81
C LEU A 41 0.52 8.72 -4.90
N ALA A 42 0.45 9.92 -5.47
CA ALA A 42 -0.78 10.70 -5.58
C ALA A 42 -1.75 10.16 -6.64
N PHE A 43 -1.23 9.53 -7.71
CA PHE A 43 -2.02 9.08 -8.86
C PHE A 43 -2.04 7.55 -9.01
N LEU A 44 -1.75 6.80 -7.94
CA LEU A 44 -1.83 5.35 -7.96
C LEU A 44 -3.30 4.91 -8.00
N HIS A 45 -3.70 4.29 -9.12
CA HIS A 45 -5.03 3.71 -9.31
C HIS A 45 -4.92 2.22 -9.64
N ILE A 46 -5.75 1.39 -8.98
CA ILE A 46 -5.70 -0.07 -9.07
C ILE A 46 -6.95 -0.64 -9.75
N ASN A 47 -8.08 0.05 -9.67
CA ASN A 47 -9.33 -0.34 -10.30
C ASN A 47 -9.86 0.78 -11.19
N ASP A 48 -10.68 0.42 -12.16
CA ASP A 48 -11.36 1.35 -13.06
C ASP A 48 -12.43 2.14 -12.31
N ASN A 49 -12.34 3.48 -12.37
CA ASN A 49 -13.28 4.37 -11.71
C ASN A 49 -14.65 4.39 -12.40
N ASP A 50 -14.72 4.03 -13.69
CA ASP A 50 -15.99 3.97 -14.42
C ASP A 50 -16.89 2.83 -13.91
N SER A 51 -16.31 1.86 -13.20
CA SER A 51 -17.04 0.78 -12.54
C SER A 51 -17.68 1.19 -11.20
N PHE A 52 -17.44 2.41 -10.70
CA PHE A 52 -17.78 2.82 -9.34
C PHE A 52 -19.28 2.68 -9.01
N VAL A 53 -19.57 1.96 -7.92
CA VAL A 53 -20.93 1.82 -7.38
C VAL A 53 -21.10 2.74 -6.17
N PRO A 54 -22.10 3.65 -6.16
CA PRO A 54 -22.35 4.52 -5.01
C PRO A 54 -22.78 3.76 -3.75
N HIS A 55 -22.46 4.33 -2.58
CA HIS A 55 -22.90 3.78 -1.29
C HIS A 55 -24.43 3.69 -1.22
N GLY A 56 -24.93 2.54 -0.76
CA GLY A 56 -26.37 2.27 -0.62
C GLY A 56 -27.04 1.71 -1.88
N GLN A 57 -26.31 1.54 -2.98
CA GLN A 57 -26.79 0.78 -4.14
C GLN A 57 -26.53 -0.72 -3.99
N PRO A 58 -27.31 -1.58 -4.68
CA PRO A 58 -26.95 -2.97 -4.89
C PRO A 58 -25.51 -3.06 -5.43
N ASP A 59 -24.74 -4.03 -4.95
CA ASP A 59 -23.34 -4.27 -5.33
C ASP A 59 -22.31 -3.24 -4.85
N TYR A 60 -22.67 -2.36 -3.91
CA TYR A 60 -21.70 -1.50 -3.25
C TYR A 60 -20.62 -2.31 -2.51
N ASP A 61 -19.35 -2.08 -2.87
CA ASP A 61 -18.18 -2.65 -2.22
C ASP A 61 -17.30 -1.55 -1.60
N PRO A 62 -17.17 -1.49 -0.26
CA PRO A 62 -16.34 -0.49 0.42
C PRO A 62 -14.88 -0.42 -0.04
N ILE A 63 -14.32 -1.53 -0.54
CA ILE A 63 -12.93 -1.61 -1.00
C ILE A 63 -12.79 -1.75 -2.52
N GLN A 64 -13.84 -1.40 -3.29
CA GLN A 64 -13.88 -1.54 -4.74
C GLN A 64 -12.61 -1.00 -5.43
N LYS A 65 -12.07 0.14 -4.98
CA LYS A 65 -10.86 0.78 -5.56
C LYS A 65 -9.62 -0.11 -5.59
N ILE A 66 -9.55 -1.11 -4.71
CA ILE A 66 -8.42 -2.04 -4.59
C ILE A 66 -8.84 -3.51 -4.77
N ARG A 67 -10.12 -3.77 -5.05
CA ARG A 67 -10.70 -5.12 -5.13
C ARG A 67 -9.91 -6.07 -6.04
N PRO A 68 -9.54 -5.70 -7.28
CA PRO A 68 -8.78 -6.61 -8.16
C PRO A 68 -7.44 -7.06 -7.55
N PHE A 69 -6.79 -6.17 -6.81
CA PHE A 69 -5.52 -6.47 -6.16
C PHE A 69 -5.68 -7.39 -4.95
N VAL A 70 -6.70 -7.14 -4.12
CA VAL A 70 -7.01 -7.99 -2.95
C VAL A 70 -7.39 -9.40 -3.41
N ASP A 71 -8.22 -9.52 -4.45
CA ASP A 71 -8.65 -10.82 -4.96
C ASP A 71 -7.48 -11.60 -5.56
N TYR A 72 -6.61 -10.93 -6.32
CA TYR A 72 -5.38 -11.52 -6.85
C TYR A 72 -4.47 -12.06 -5.74
N LEU A 73 -4.22 -11.26 -4.69
CA LEU A 73 -3.37 -11.67 -3.58
C LEU A 73 -3.99 -12.84 -2.81
N ASN A 74 -5.29 -12.79 -2.51
CA ASN A 74 -5.99 -13.88 -1.83
C ASN A 74 -5.94 -15.18 -2.62
N ALA A 75 -6.13 -15.12 -3.94
CA ALA A 75 -5.99 -16.28 -4.80
C ALA A 75 -4.55 -16.84 -4.75
N LYS A 76 -3.55 -15.97 -4.86
CA LYS A 76 -2.14 -16.37 -4.82
C LYS A 76 -1.72 -16.94 -3.47
N PHE A 77 -2.16 -16.37 -2.36
CA PHE A 77 -1.83 -16.88 -1.03
C PHE A 77 -2.38 -18.29 -0.79
N LYS A 78 -3.60 -18.57 -1.27
CA LYS A 78 -4.19 -19.92 -1.22
C LYS A 78 -3.46 -20.93 -2.10
N GLU A 79 -2.91 -20.48 -3.24
CA GLU A 79 -2.14 -21.33 -4.15
C GLU A 79 -0.76 -21.69 -3.58
N VAL A 80 -0.05 -20.72 -2.99
CA VAL A 80 1.34 -20.90 -2.55
C VAL A 80 1.49 -21.47 -1.14
N TYR A 81 0.44 -21.41 -0.32
CA TYR A 81 0.49 -21.84 1.06
C TYR A 81 -0.74 -22.66 1.47
N GLN A 82 -0.50 -23.90 1.88
CA GLN A 82 -1.50 -24.76 2.51
C GLN A 82 -1.26 -24.78 4.02
N PRO A 83 -2.22 -24.30 4.84
CA PRO A 83 -2.09 -24.36 6.29
C PRO A 83 -1.94 -25.80 6.81
N GLN A 84 -1.22 -25.95 7.92
CA GLN A 84 -1.13 -27.20 8.67
C GLN A 84 -2.35 -27.36 9.61
N ARG A 85 -2.24 -28.24 10.61
CA ARG A 85 -3.37 -28.61 11.46
C ARG A 85 -3.87 -27.44 12.32
N GLU A 86 -2.97 -26.64 12.86
CA GLU A 86 -3.30 -25.53 13.75
C GLU A 86 -3.47 -24.23 12.96
N VAL A 87 -4.65 -23.62 13.04
CA VAL A 87 -4.95 -22.32 12.44
C VAL A 87 -5.57 -21.42 13.51
N CYS A 88 -5.08 -20.19 13.60
CA CYS A 88 -5.67 -19.14 14.44
C CYS A 88 -6.35 -18.11 13.53
N ILE A 89 -7.53 -17.64 13.95
CA ILE A 89 -8.27 -16.58 13.28
C ILE A 89 -8.31 -15.40 14.25
N ASP A 90 -7.79 -14.26 13.81
CA ASP A 90 -7.77 -13.03 14.58
C ASP A 90 -7.97 -11.83 13.64
N GLU A 91 -8.36 -10.70 14.20
CA GLU A 91 -8.59 -9.46 13.47
C GLU A 91 -7.38 -8.53 13.62
N ALA A 92 -6.95 -7.92 12.51
CA ALA A 92 -5.92 -6.89 12.52
C ALA A 92 -6.51 -5.55 12.07
N MET A 93 -6.28 -4.50 12.86
CA MET A 93 -6.69 -3.15 12.50
C MET A 93 -5.51 -2.36 11.91
N ILE A 94 -5.74 -1.76 10.74
CA ILE A 94 -4.81 -0.80 10.13
C ILE A 94 -5.37 0.60 10.41
N PRO A 95 -4.72 1.42 11.25
CA PRO A 95 -5.24 2.74 11.58
C PRO A 95 -5.24 3.64 10.34
N PHE A 96 -6.39 4.22 10.04
CA PHE A 96 -6.56 5.20 8.98
C PHE A 96 -7.40 6.38 9.48
N LYS A 97 -6.94 7.60 9.20
CA LYS A 97 -7.70 8.82 9.45
C LYS A 97 -7.88 9.53 8.11
N GLY A 98 -9.06 9.36 7.53
CA GLY A 98 -9.52 10.03 6.32
C GLY A 98 -10.93 10.57 6.50
N HIS A 99 -11.38 11.38 5.56
CA HIS A 99 -12.75 11.90 5.51
C HIS A 99 -13.68 10.92 4.81
#